data_AF-A0A9X0QHP0-F1
#
_entry.id   AF-A0A9X0QHP0-F1
#
_cell.length_a   1.000
_cell.length_b   1.000
_cell.length_c   1.000
_cell.angle_alpha   90.00
_cell.angle_beta   90.00
_cell.angle_gamma   90.00
#
_symmetry.space_group_name_H-M   'P 1'
#
loop_
_entity.id
_entity.type
_entity.pdbx_description
1 polymer ?
#
loop_
_entity_poly.entity_id
_entity_poly.type
_entity_poly.pdbx_seq_one_letter_code
_entity_poly.pdbx_strand_id
1 'polypeptide(L)'
;MAQTHYLLDAHEAAQMLRMDRRTLVRWARLGQVPAHPMGEGERKLWRFVEHELLQWVEARTISSERRPPGSTIETVISAHARRTA
;
A
#
# COMPACT_ATOMS: atom_id res chain seq x y z
N MET A 1 19.20 15.99 -8.15
CA MET A 1 19.19 14.58 -8.60
C MET A 1 17.89 14.38 -9.36
N ALA A 2 17.92 14.28 -10.69
CA ALA A 2 16.71 13.99 -11.45
C ALA A 2 16.33 12.54 -11.16
N GLN A 3 15.24 12.34 -10.41
CA GLN A 3 14.74 11.01 -10.12
C GLN A 3 14.22 10.45 -11.46
N THR A 4 14.92 9.48 -12.05
CA THR A 4 14.45 8.82 -13.26
C THR A 4 13.21 8.01 -12.89
N HIS A 5 12.04 8.57 -13.19
CA HIS A 5 10.77 7.91 -12.93
C HIS A 5 10.40 7.05 -14.14
N TYR A 6 10.57 5.73 -14.03
CA TYR A 6 10.11 4.80 -15.06
C TYR A 6 8.59 4.64 -14.96
N LEU A 7 7.90 4.98 -16.05
CA LEU A 7 6.48 4.72 -16.22
C LEU A 7 6.29 3.29 -16.70
N LEU A 8 5.55 2.50 -15.93
CA LEU A 8 5.24 1.11 -16.18
C LEU A 8 3.82 0.98 -16.72
N ASP A 9 3.61 0.04 -17.65
CA ASP A 9 2.28 -0.42 -18.01
C ASP A 9 1.70 -1.36 -16.94
N ALA A 10 0.38 -1.60 -16.99
CA ALA A 10 -0.31 -2.50 -16.07
C ALA A 10 0.29 -3.93 -16.06
N HIS A 11 0.83 -4.38 -17.20
CA HIS A 11 1.49 -5.69 -17.27
C HIS A 11 2.86 -5.70 -16.57
N GLU A 12 3.67 -4.66 -16.76
CA GLU A 12 4.99 -4.54 -16.14
C GLU A 12 4.88 -4.37 -14.63
N ALA A 13 3.98 -3.50 -14.17
CA ALA A 13 3.71 -3.32 -12.76
C ALA A 13 3.17 -4.60 -12.08
N ALA A 14 2.35 -5.39 -12.79
CA ALA A 14 1.85 -6.66 -12.28
C ALA A 14 2.96 -7.72 -12.15
N GLN A 15 3.88 -7.78 -13.12
CA GLN A 15 5.05 -8.65 -13.05
C GLN A 15 5.97 -8.26 -11.88
N MET A 16 6.20 -6.96 -11.69
CA MET A 16 7.00 -6.43 -10.59
C MET A 16 6.44 -6.85 -9.22
N LEU A 17 5.13 -6.75 -9.05
CA LEU A 17 4.41 -7.17 -7.85
C LEU A 17 4.14 -8.69 -7.78
N ARG A 18 4.56 -9.45 -8.80
CA ARG A 18 4.26 -10.88 -8.97
C ARG A 18 2.79 -11.22 -8.74
N MET A 19 1.90 -10.41 -9.33
CA MET A 19 0.46 -10.55 -9.16
C MET A 19 -0.29 -10.54 -10.49
N ASP A 20 -1.59 -10.89 -10.46
CA ASP A 20 -2.42 -10.87 -11.65
C ASP A 20 -2.75 -9.43 -12.11
N ARG A 21 -2.61 -9.18 -13.43
CA ARG A 21 -2.88 -7.88 -14.05
C ARG A 21 -4.31 -7.40 -13.84
N ARG A 22 -5.31 -8.29 -13.89
CA ARG A 22 -6.73 -7.88 -13.70
C ARG A 22 -6.95 -7.40 -12.27
N THR A 23 -6.30 -8.05 -11.31
CA THR A 23 -6.33 -7.62 -9.90
C THR A 23 -5.71 -6.25 -9.73
N LEU A 24 -4.53 -6.01 -10.31
CA LEU A 24 -3.87 -4.70 -10.25
C LEU A 24 -4.73 -3.59 -10.87
N VAL A 25 -5.30 -3.82 -12.05
CA VAL A 25 -6.19 -2.85 -12.72
C VAL A 25 -7.48 -2.61 -11.89
N ARG A 26 -8.02 -3.65 -11.25
CA ARG A 26 -9.16 -3.49 -10.34
C ARG A 26 -8.79 -2.59 -9.17
N TRP A 27 -7.61 -2.75 -8.58
CA TRP A 27 -7.14 -1.88 -7.48
C TRP A 27 -6.88 -0.44 -7.94
N ALA A 28 -6.33 -0.25 -9.13
CA ALA A 28 -6.18 1.06 -9.74
C ALA A 28 -7.54 1.77 -9.90
N ARG A 29 -8.55 1.05 -10.40
CA ARG A 29 -9.93 1.58 -10.53
C ARG A 29 -10.55 1.95 -9.18
N LEU A 30 -10.22 1.23 -8.12
CA LEU A 30 -10.70 1.48 -6.76
C LEU A 30 -9.89 2.58 -6.03
N GLY A 31 -8.83 3.12 -6.64
CA GLY A 31 -7.93 4.09 -5.99
C GLY A 31 -7.11 3.50 -4.85
N GLN A 32 -6.91 2.18 -4.83
CA GLN A 32 -6.15 1.48 -3.78
C GLN A 32 -4.64 1.44 -4.04
N VAL A 33 -4.25 1.59 -5.32
CA VAL A 33 -2.86 1.57 -5.80
C VAL A 33 -2.59 2.91 -6.49
N PRO A 34 -1.39 3.51 -6.32
CA PRO A 34 -0.98 4.68 -7.08
C PRO A 34 -0.95 4.35 -8.57
N ALA A 35 -1.95 4.85 -9.29
CA ALA A 35 -2.14 4.60 -10.70
C ALA A 35 -2.68 5.86 -11.37
N HIS A 36 -2.03 6.25 -12.47
CA HIS A 36 -2.34 7.47 -13.21
C HIS A 36 -3.16 7.08 -14.45
N PRO A 37 -4.44 7.47 -14.53
CA PRO A 37 -5.24 7.25 -15.73
C PRO A 37 -4.71 8.15 -16.84
N MET A 38 -4.36 7.54 -17.97
CA MET A 38 -3.84 8.23 -19.15
C MET A 38 -4.76 7.94 -20.34
N GLY A 39 -5.39 8.98 -20.89
CA GLY A 39 -6.26 8.93 -22.06
C GLY A 39 -7.56 9.73 -21.89
N GLU A 40 -7.99 10.40 -22.96
CA GLU A 40 -9.20 11.25 -23.03
C GLU A 40 -10.46 10.52 -23.54
N GLY A 41 -10.44 9.18 -23.68
CA GLY A 41 -11.55 8.39 -24.26
C GLY A 41 -12.07 7.24 -23.38
N GLU A 42 -12.97 6.41 -23.94
CA GLU A 42 -13.60 5.26 -23.25
C GLU A 42 -12.60 4.21 -22.75
N ARG A 43 -11.41 4.15 -23.37
CA ARG A 43 -10.31 3.26 -22.98
C ARG A 43 -9.27 4.03 -22.18
N LYS A 44 -9.42 4.04 -20.85
CA LYS A 44 -8.39 4.56 -19.94
C LYS A 44 -7.22 3.57 -19.86
N LEU A 45 -6.04 4.01 -20.28
CA LEU A 45 -4.80 3.30 -20.00
C LEU A 45 -4.37 3.64 -18.58
N TRP A 46 -3.89 2.66 -17.83
CA TRP A 46 -3.39 2.90 -16.47
C TRP A 46 -1.87 2.87 -16.51
N ARG A 47 -1.25 3.99 -16.12
CA ARG A 47 0.21 4.08 -15.95
C ARG A 47 0.54 4.01 -14.48
N PHE A 48 1.60 3.28 -14.17
CA PHE A 48 2.10 3.12 -12.81
C PHE A 48 3.51 3.71 -12.77
N VAL A 49 3.89 4.33 -11.66
CA VAL A 49 5.28 4.78 -11.50
C VAL A 49 5.99 3.82 -10.57
N GLU A 50 7.14 3.30 -11.01
CA GLU A 50 7.89 2.25 -10.29
C GLU A 50 8.15 2.64 -8.82
N HIS A 51 8.68 3.85 -8.60
CA HIS A 51 9.00 4.33 -7.26
C HIS A 51 7.78 4.48 -6.34
N GLU A 52 6.63 4.93 -6.86
CA GLU A 52 5.38 5.02 -6.07
C GLU A 52 4.88 3.62 -5.71
N LEU A 53 5.00 2.66 -6.63
CA LEU A 53 4.59 1.28 -6.42
C LEU A 53 5.42 0.64 -5.30
N LEU A 54 6.73 0.84 -5.32
CA LEU A 54 7.63 0.37 -4.27
C LEU A 54 7.31 1.00 -2.91
N GLN A 55 7.18 2.33 -2.85
CA GLN A 55 6.81 3.05 -1.62
C GLN A 55 5.46 2.58 -1.08
N TRP A 56 4.50 2.31 -1.96
CA TRP A 56 3.19 1.79 -1.58
C TRP A 56 3.27 0.38 -0.98
N VAL A 57 4.09 -0.51 -1.54
CA VAL A 57 4.34 -1.84 -0.94
C VAL A 57 4.98 -1.69 0.44
N GLU A 58 6.00 -0.84 0.57
CA GLU A 58 6.70 -0.59 1.83
C GLU A 58 5.74 -0.03 2.90
N ALA A 59 4.93 0.97 2.53
CA ALA A 59 3.92 1.56 3.42
C ALA A 59 2.90 0.52 3.92
N ARG A 60 2.52 -0.46 3.09
CA ARG A 60 1.63 -1.56 3.49
C ARG A 60 2.31 -2.54 4.44
N THR A 61 3.54 -2.93 4.18
CA THR A 61 4.32 -3.81 5.05
C THR A 61 4.55 -3.18 6.42
N ILE A 62 4.92 -1.89 6.46
CA ILE A 62 5.08 -1.14 7.72
C ILE A 62 3.73 -1.04 8.46
N SER A 63 2.62 -0.86 7.75
CA SER A 63 1.30 -0.82 8.37
C SER A 63 0.87 -2.15 8.99
N SER A 64 1.29 -3.29 8.43
CA SER A 64 1.09 -4.61 9.05
C SER A 64 2.03 -4.87 10.24
N GLU A 65 3.25 -4.33 10.20
CA GLU A 65 4.24 -4.44 11.29
C GLU A 65 3.94 -3.48 12.46
N ARG A 66 3.15 -2.42 12.24
CA ARG A 66 2.57 -1.57 13.30
C ARG A 66 1.47 -2.28 14.11
N ARG A 67 1.59 -3.60 14.29
CA ARG A 67 1.09 -4.22 15.52
C ARG A 67 1.85 -3.53 16.65
N PRO A 68 1.20 -2.81 17.56
CA PRO A 68 1.91 -2.18 18.67
C PRO A 68 2.73 -3.27 19.38
N PRO A 69 4.05 -3.07 19.59
CA PRO A 69 4.81 -3.99 20.40
C PRO A 69 4.25 -3.86 21.82
N GLY A 70 3.51 -4.89 22.26
CA GLY A 70 2.92 -4.92 23.59
C GLY A 70 1.65 -4.09 23.72
N SER A 71 0.51 -4.65 23.29
CA SER A 71 -0.67 -4.55 24.17
C SER A 71 -0.45 -5.50 25.33
N THR A 72 0.41 -5.04 26.23
CA THR A 72 0.79 -5.61 27.50
C THR A 72 -0.44 -6.04 28.29
N ILE A 73 -0.61 -7.34 28.46
CA ILE A 73 -1.57 -7.92 29.41
C ILE A 73 -1.34 -7.36 30.83
N GLU A 74 -0.13 -6.85 31.13
CA GLU A 74 0.20 -6.21 32.42
C GLU A 74 -0.44 -4.81 32.63
N THR A 75 -0.88 -4.10 31.57
CA THR A 75 -1.52 -2.78 31.74
C THR A 75 -2.95 -2.92 32.26
N VAL A 76 -3.60 -4.07 32.03
CA VAL A 76 -4.94 -4.35 32.59
C VAL A 76 -4.87 -4.62 34.10
N ILE A 77 -3.77 -5.22 34.57
CA ILE A 77 -3.58 -5.56 35.99
C ILE A 77 -3.25 -4.30 36.82
N SER A 78 -2.52 -3.35 36.24
CA SER A 78 -2.11 -2.11 36.92
C SER A 78 -3.26 -1.13 37.20
N ALA A 79 -4.38 -1.25 36.49
CA ALA A 79 -5.56 -0.40 36.68
C ALA A 79 -6.42 -0.81 37.88
N HIS A 80 -6.38 -2.08 38.30
CA HIS A 80 -7.22 -2.56 39.40
C HIS A 80 -6.62 -2.31 40.80
N ALA A 81 -5.29 -2.18 40.89
CA ALA A 81 -4.59 -2.08 42.18
C ALA A 81 -4.74 -0.72 42.90
N ARG A 82 -5.34 0.30 42.27
CA ARG A 82 -5.50 1.64 42.88
C ARG A 82 -6.86 1.87 43.57
N ARG A 83 -7.73 0.87 43.65
CA ARG A 83 -9.10 1.01 44.21
C ARG A 83 -9.27 0.47 45.63
N THR A 84 -8.24 -0.10 46.24
CA THR A 84 -8.33 -0.65 47.60
C THR A 84 -7.24 -0.08 48.50
N ALA A 85 -7.31 1.23 48.74
CA ALA A 85 -6.67 1.91 49.86
C ALA A 85 -7.74 2.74 50.57
#